data_AF-A0A2R6FEQ9-F1
#
_entry.id   AF-A0A2R6FEQ9-F1
#
_cell.length_a   1.000
_cell.length_b   1.000
_cell.length_c   1.000
_cell.angle_alpha   90.00
_cell.angle_beta   90.00
_cell.angle_gamma   90.00
#
_symmetry.space_group_name_H-M   'P 1'
#
loop_
_entity.id
_entity.type
_entity.pdbx_description
1 polymer ?
#
loop_
_entity_poly.entity_id
_entity_poly.type
_entity_poly.pdbx_seq_one_letter_code
_entity_poly.pdbx_strand_id
1 'polypeptide(L)'
;MTYDPRGQGRSDNRTPDGTRGGNANPDVFVTNQVDAIDFFRSTPEDPYQHNDRRRPDDDAAGVADVNPFWDRLDRDRIGIVGHSLGATGVSVVQGIEWPARAKGAANPVDAAVAWDNLSAPGSELAGRSVEPRVPTMGQSADYFAGVPKTRPPEPDARTAGFAGWREAGVPTYQLNVRGGTHFEWSRIPTFPTTSWEAWGNDLAEQFMVAWLDYWLKTDAELRAAADDAGPAGGPRGRSTVEERLTDLEHWCERLSFYYRSARYLPPAERRDDWPAGESPRHWYVSEDLRGDC
;
A
#
# COMPACT_ATOMS: atom_id res chain seq x y z
N MET A 1 4.47 0.47 -10.70
CA MET A 1 3.81 -0.23 -11.84
C MET A 1 2.34 -0.40 -11.47
N THR A 2 1.42 -0.01 -12.36
CA THR A 2 -0.02 -0.31 -12.20
C THR A 2 -0.32 -1.54 -13.05
N TYR A 3 -0.88 -2.61 -12.46
CA TYR A 3 -1.27 -3.79 -13.21
C TYR A 3 -2.79 -3.83 -13.42
N ASP A 4 -3.18 -4.33 -14.59
CA ASP A 4 -4.58 -4.60 -14.92
C ASP A 4 -4.98 -5.94 -14.26
N PRO A 5 -6.02 -6.01 -13.42
CA PRO A 5 -6.51 -7.24 -12.80
C PRO A 5 -7.00 -8.32 -13.80
N ARG A 6 -6.82 -8.14 -15.10
CA ARG A 6 -6.98 -9.22 -16.08
C ARG A 6 -5.83 -9.31 -17.11
N GLY A 7 -4.81 -8.45 -17.05
CA GLY A 7 -3.75 -8.41 -18.06
C GLY A 7 -4.23 -8.07 -19.49
N GLN A 8 -5.40 -7.45 -19.65
CA GLN A 8 -6.04 -7.18 -20.95
C GLN A 8 -5.61 -5.85 -21.57
N GLY A 9 -4.94 -4.98 -20.81
CA GLY A 9 -4.60 -3.63 -21.23
C GLY A 9 -5.83 -2.72 -21.39
N ARG A 10 -6.99 -3.14 -20.91
CA ARG A 10 -8.30 -2.45 -20.99
C ARG A 10 -9.15 -2.82 -19.77
N SER A 11 -8.85 -2.22 -18.63
CA SER A 11 -9.61 -2.41 -17.37
C SER A 11 -10.98 -1.71 -17.40
N ASP A 12 -11.77 -1.91 -18.45
CA ASP A 12 -13.09 -1.31 -18.55
C ASP A 12 -14.08 -2.07 -17.66
N ASN A 13 -14.87 -1.37 -16.84
CA ASN A 13 -15.95 -1.98 -16.05
C ASN A 13 -17.01 -2.67 -16.93
N ARG A 14 -17.08 -2.29 -18.21
CA ARG A 14 -17.91 -2.90 -19.26
C ARG A 14 -17.10 -3.02 -20.54
N THR A 15 -17.19 -4.16 -21.21
CA THR A 15 -16.68 -4.33 -22.56
C THR A 15 -17.39 -3.38 -23.54
N PRO A 16 -16.84 -3.15 -24.75
CA PRO A 16 -17.49 -2.31 -25.77
C PRO A 16 -18.91 -2.75 -26.17
N ASP A 17 -19.25 -4.03 -26.00
CA ASP A 17 -20.59 -4.59 -26.25
C ASP A 17 -21.53 -4.53 -25.03
N GLY A 18 -21.09 -3.89 -23.94
CA GLY A 18 -21.89 -3.66 -22.74
C GLY A 18 -21.94 -4.83 -21.75
N THR A 19 -21.25 -5.94 -22.03
CA THR A 19 -21.11 -7.04 -21.07
C THR A 19 -20.18 -6.65 -19.91
N ARG A 20 -20.16 -7.45 -18.83
CA ARG A 20 -19.39 -7.13 -17.61
C ARG A 20 -17.88 -7.22 -17.88
N GLY A 21 -17.25 -6.07 -18.04
CA GLY A 21 -15.80 -5.94 -18.30
C GLY A 21 -14.96 -5.98 -17.03
N GLY A 22 -15.55 -5.74 -15.85
CA GLY A 22 -14.90 -5.90 -14.55
C GLY A 22 -15.05 -7.30 -13.94
N ASN A 23 -14.04 -7.78 -13.21
CA ASN A 23 -14.14 -8.99 -12.39
C ASN A 23 -14.20 -8.59 -10.91
N ALA A 24 -15.36 -8.78 -10.26
CA ALA A 24 -15.49 -8.59 -8.81
C ALA A 24 -15.09 -9.85 -8.03
N ASN A 25 -14.34 -10.77 -8.64
CA ASN A 25 -13.81 -11.96 -7.98
C ASN A 25 -12.69 -11.52 -7.01
N PRO A 26 -12.83 -11.75 -5.70
CA PRO A 26 -11.81 -11.37 -4.72
C PRO A 26 -10.44 -12.02 -4.95
N ASP A 27 -10.38 -13.19 -5.60
CA ASP A 27 -9.12 -13.91 -5.86
C ASP A 27 -8.15 -13.11 -6.73
N VAL A 28 -8.67 -12.33 -7.67
CA VAL A 28 -7.87 -11.54 -8.63
C VAL A 28 -7.07 -10.43 -7.96
N PHE A 29 -7.47 -9.99 -6.76
CA PHE A 29 -6.72 -9.01 -5.97
C PHE A 29 -5.51 -9.63 -5.29
N VAL A 30 -5.43 -10.96 -5.18
CA VAL A 30 -4.23 -11.66 -4.71
C VAL A 30 -3.44 -12.18 -5.89
N THR A 31 -4.06 -12.99 -6.74
CA THR A 31 -3.35 -13.76 -7.78
C THR A 31 -2.68 -12.85 -8.81
N ASN A 32 -3.37 -11.82 -9.29
CA ASN A 32 -2.74 -10.88 -10.24
C ASN A 32 -1.70 -9.97 -9.59
N GLN A 33 -1.79 -9.77 -8.28
CA GLN A 33 -0.85 -8.95 -7.55
C GLN A 33 0.49 -9.69 -7.46
N VAL A 34 0.45 -10.98 -7.12
CA VAL A 34 1.59 -11.91 -7.21
C VAL A 34 2.14 -11.96 -8.62
N ASP A 35 1.24 -12.13 -9.60
CA ASP A 35 1.58 -12.22 -11.01
C ASP A 35 2.32 -10.96 -11.52
N ALA A 36 1.81 -9.78 -11.16
CA ALA A 36 2.43 -8.50 -11.50
C ALA A 36 3.80 -8.32 -10.86
N ILE A 37 4.00 -8.81 -9.63
CA ILE A 37 5.30 -8.79 -8.95
C ILE A 37 6.28 -9.74 -9.64
N ASP A 38 5.84 -10.93 -10.06
CA ASP A 38 6.68 -11.86 -10.82
C ASP A 38 7.06 -11.28 -12.20
N PHE A 39 6.13 -10.60 -12.89
CA PHE A 39 6.43 -9.89 -14.14
C PHE A 39 7.39 -8.72 -13.90
N PHE A 40 7.19 -7.93 -12.84
CA PHE A 40 8.09 -6.84 -12.46
C PHE A 40 9.53 -7.33 -12.28
N ARG A 41 9.71 -8.54 -11.71
CA ARG A 41 11.01 -9.18 -11.48
C ARG A 41 11.56 -9.98 -12.67
N SER A 42 10.86 -10.05 -13.79
CA SER A 42 11.31 -10.83 -14.96
C SER A 42 12.51 -10.19 -15.67
N THR A 43 13.45 -11.02 -16.13
CA THR A 43 14.62 -10.62 -16.93
C THR A 43 14.85 -11.60 -18.09
N PRO A 44 15.74 -11.29 -19.05
CA PRO A 44 16.12 -12.24 -20.09
C PRO A 44 16.64 -13.58 -19.56
N GLU A 45 17.34 -13.58 -18.42
CA GLU A 45 17.88 -14.79 -17.78
C GLU A 45 16.86 -15.53 -16.91
N ASP A 46 15.82 -14.84 -16.43
CA ASP A 46 14.72 -15.40 -15.63
C ASP A 46 13.35 -14.83 -16.07
N PRO A 47 12.83 -15.33 -17.21
CA PRO A 47 11.59 -14.83 -17.81
C PRO A 47 10.36 -15.04 -16.91
N TYR A 48 9.29 -14.33 -17.26
CA TYR A 48 7.99 -14.40 -16.63
C TYR A 48 7.29 -15.74 -16.92
N GLN A 49 7.05 -16.50 -15.85
CA GLN A 49 6.72 -17.94 -15.94
C GLN A 49 5.22 -18.24 -16.08
N HIS A 50 4.36 -17.24 -15.88
CA HIS A 50 2.91 -17.47 -15.92
C HIS A 50 2.37 -17.52 -17.36
N ASN A 51 3.16 -17.12 -18.36
CA ASN A 51 2.82 -17.29 -19.77
C ASN A 51 2.61 -18.76 -20.16
N ASP A 52 3.35 -19.69 -19.55
CA ASP A 52 3.24 -21.13 -19.81
C ASP A 52 1.92 -21.75 -19.31
N ARG A 53 1.15 -21.00 -18.51
CA ARG A 53 -0.12 -21.45 -17.93
C ARG A 53 -1.35 -21.08 -18.75
N ARG A 54 -1.18 -20.39 -19.88
CA ARG A 54 -2.29 -20.02 -20.76
C ARG A 54 -2.96 -21.26 -21.34
N ARG A 55 -4.30 -21.28 -21.27
CA ARG A 55 -5.07 -22.33 -21.92
C ARG A 55 -5.07 -22.10 -23.44
N PRO A 56 -5.15 -23.15 -24.27
CA PRO A 56 -5.15 -23.02 -25.73
C PRO A 56 -6.30 -22.16 -26.29
N ASP A 57 -7.35 -21.95 -25.51
CA ASP A 57 -8.57 -21.19 -25.82
C ASP A 57 -8.64 -19.82 -25.12
N ASP A 58 -7.55 -19.36 -24.50
CA ASP A 58 -7.48 -18.08 -23.80
C ASP A 58 -7.28 -16.91 -24.80
N ASP A 59 -8.27 -16.02 -24.88
CA ASP A 59 -8.28 -14.82 -25.72
C ASP A 59 -7.62 -13.60 -25.04
N ALA A 60 -7.01 -13.79 -23.86
CA ALA A 60 -6.25 -12.76 -23.16
C ALA A 60 -5.09 -12.22 -24.01
N ALA A 61 -4.87 -10.91 -23.90
CA ALA A 61 -3.72 -10.25 -24.52
C ALA A 61 -2.41 -10.91 -24.05
N GLY A 62 -1.49 -11.14 -24.98
CA GLY A 62 -0.20 -11.71 -24.63
C GLY A 62 0.59 -10.81 -23.70
N VAL A 63 1.01 -11.35 -22.56
CA VAL A 63 2.01 -10.71 -21.69
C VAL A 63 3.40 -11.03 -22.25
N ALA A 64 4.29 -10.04 -22.28
CA ALA A 64 5.67 -10.28 -22.69
C ALA A 64 6.36 -11.25 -21.72
N ASP A 65 7.32 -12.03 -22.21
CA ASP A 65 8.09 -12.93 -21.33
C ASP A 65 9.06 -12.16 -20.42
N VAL A 66 9.35 -10.90 -20.75
CA VAL A 66 10.28 -10.06 -20.01
C VAL A 66 9.69 -8.65 -19.90
N ASN A 67 9.80 -8.06 -18.72
CA ASN A 67 9.52 -6.65 -18.51
C ASN A 67 10.47 -5.81 -19.37
N PRO A 68 9.99 -5.01 -20.33
CA PRO A 68 10.85 -4.25 -21.23
C PRO A 68 11.71 -3.20 -20.53
N PHE A 69 11.44 -2.91 -19.26
CA PHE A 69 12.21 -1.99 -18.42
C PHE A 69 13.04 -2.72 -17.34
N TRP A 70 13.26 -4.03 -17.45
CA TRP A 70 13.95 -4.83 -16.44
C TRP A 70 15.31 -4.26 -16.01
N ASP A 71 16.01 -3.58 -16.91
CA ASP A 71 17.33 -2.97 -16.72
C ASP A 71 17.30 -1.64 -15.95
N ARG A 72 16.10 -1.09 -15.72
CA ARG A 72 15.87 0.18 -15.01
C ARG A 72 15.18 0.01 -13.67
N LEU A 73 14.88 -1.23 -13.26
CA LEU A 73 14.11 -1.53 -12.07
C LEU A 73 15.01 -2.11 -10.99
N ASP A 74 14.87 -1.59 -9.77
CA ASP A 74 15.32 -2.31 -8.59
C ASP A 74 14.31 -3.41 -8.26
N ARG A 75 14.76 -4.66 -8.37
CA ARG A 75 13.90 -5.85 -8.22
C ARG A 75 13.97 -6.46 -6.83
N ASP A 76 14.84 -5.93 -5.98
CA ASP A 76 15.09 -6.44 -4.63
C ASP A 76 14.43 -5.57 -3.55
N ARG A 77 13.77 -4.47 -3.95
CA ARG A 77 13.13 -3.50 -3.05
C ARG A 77 11.72 -3.16 -3.54
N ILE A 78 10.73 -3.94 -3.12
CA ILE A 78 9.37 -3.90 -3.68
C ILE A 78 8.35 -3.41 -2.65
N GLY A 79 7.72 -2.28 -2.96
CA GLY A 79 6.52 -1.79 -2.29
C GLY A 79 5.24 -2.12 -3.05
N ILE A 80 4.18 -2.49 -2.35
CA ILE A 80 2.85 -2.72 -2.93
C ILE A 80 1.81 -1.77 -2.34
N VAL A 81 0.88 -1.31 -3.17
CA VAL A 81 -0.17 -0.37 -2.77
C VAL A 81 -1.50 -0.80 -3.37
N GLY A 82 -2.58 -0.73 -2.59
CA GLY A 82 -3.90 -1.17 -3.02
C GLY A 82 -5.03 -0.40 -2.35
N HIS A 83 -6.13 -0.22 -3.10
CA HIS A 83 -7.32 0.51 -2.65
C HIS A 83 -8.51 -0.43 -2.48
N SER A 84 -9.32 -0.20 -1.43
CA SER A 84 -10.55 -0.96 -1.17
C SER A 84 -10.29 -2.46 -1.06
N LEU A 85 -10.91 -3.30 -1.91
CA LEU A 85 -10.61 -4.72 -1.96
C LEU A 85 -9.14 -5.01 -2.34
N GLY A 86 -8.48 -4.10 -3.07
CA GLY A 86 -7.04 -4.12 -3.28
C GLY A 86 -6.23 -3.80 -2.03
N ALA A 87 -6.78 -3.04 -1.08
CA ALA A 87 -6.18 -2.80 0.24
C ALA A 87 -6.17 -4.09 1.07
N THR A 88 -7.25 -4.88 1.01
CA THR A 88 -7.25 -6.25 1.53
C THR A 88 -6.26 -7.13 0.76
N GLY A 89 -6.19 -6.98 -0.57
CA GLY A 89 -5.22 -7.68 -1.42
C GLY A 89 -3.77 -7.48 -0.95
N VAL A 90 -3.31 -6.24 -0.77
CA VAL A 90 -1.95 -5.99 -0.27
C VAL A 90 -1.76 -6.48 1.16
N SER A 91 -2.78 -6.43 2.00
CA SER A 91 -2.73 -6.93 3.39
C SER A 91 -2.46 -8.43 3.43
N VAL A 92 -3.02 -9.18 2.47
CA VAL A 92 -2.78 -10.62 2.28
C VAL A 92 -1.44 -10.87 1.59
N VAL A 93 -1.23 -10.29 0.40
CA VAL A 93 -0.08 -10.56 -0.48
C VAL A 93 1.25 -10.27 0.22
N GLN A 94 1.30 -9.28 1.11
CA GLN A 94 2.52 -9.01 1.85
C GLN A 94 2.94 -10.17 2.78
N GLY A 95 2.02 -11.05 3.19
CA GLY A 95 2.27 -12.10 4.18
C GLY A 95 2.23 -13.54 3.66
N ILE A 96 1.79 -13.77 2.42
CA ILE A 96 1.65 -15.14 1.89
C ILE A 96 3.00 -15.83 1.68
N GLU A 97 2.97 -17.17 1.72
CA GLU A 97 4.02 -18.00 1.11
C GLU A 97 4.06 -17.73 -0.41
N TRP A 98 5.26 -17.44 -0.93
CA TRP A 98 5.37 -17.05 -2.33
C TRP A 98 5.19 -18.25 -3.25
N PRO A 99 4.21 -18.23 -4.18
CA PRO A 99 3.89 -19.39 -5.00
C PRO A 99 4.88 -19.66 -6.15
N ALA A 100 5.79 -18.71 -6.44
CA ALA A 100 6.75 -18.85 -7.53
C ALA A 100 7.94 -19.72 -7.09
N ARG A 101 7.93 -21.00 -7.50
CA ARG A 101 8.98 -22.00 -7.19
C ARG A 101 10.39 -21.63 -7.71
N ALA A 102 10.52 -20.64 -8.59
CA ALA A 102 11.78 -20.37 -9.30
C ALA A 102 12.56 -19.11 -8.84
N LYS A 103 11.91 -18.14 -8.17
CA LYS A 103 12.54 -16.83 -7.86
C LYS A 103 12.97 -16.66 -6.39
N GLY A 104 13.20 -17.80 -5.71
CA GLY A 104 13.37 -17.91 -4.27
C GLY A 104 12.02 -18.08 -3.56
N ALA A 105 11.96 -18.94 -2.54
CA ALA A 105 10.73 -19.24 -1.80
C ALA A 105 10.25 -18.06 -0.91
N ALA A 106 11.06 -17.02 -0.77
CA ALA A 106 10.74 -15.86 0.05
C ALA A 106 9.82 -14.89 -0.71
N ASN A 107 8.81 -14.38 -0.01
CA ASN A 107 7.95 -13.33 -0.50
C ASN A 107 8.77 -12.03 -0.70
N PRO A 108 8.83 -11.47 -1.94
CA PRO A 108 9.73 -10.37 -2.27
C PRO A 108 9.20 -8.99 -1.90
N VAL A 109 8.03 -8.90 -1.26
CA VAL A 109 7.49 -7.61 -0.82
C VAL A 109 8.23 -7.13 0.43
N ASP A 110 8.60 -5.86 0.50
CA ASP A 110 9.33 -5.26 1.63
C ASP A 110 8.50 -4.24 2.41
N ALA A 111 7.47 -3.66 1.77
CA ALA A 111 6.55 -2.72 2.40
C ALA A 111 5.18 -2.71 1.69
N ALA A 112 4.13 -2.36 2.42
CA ALA A 112 2.78 -2.25 1.87
C ALA A 112 2.03 -0.98 2.31
N VAL A 113 1.10 -0.51 1.48
CA VAL A 113 0.15 0.56 1.81
C VAL A 113 -1.28 0.18 1.41
N ALA A 114 -2.19 0.18 2.38
CA ALA A 114 -3.58 -0.23 2.25
C ALA A 114 -4.52 0.99 2.36
N TRP A 115 -5.12 1.41 1.25
CA TRP A 115 -6.04 2.55 1.18
C TRP A 115 -7.50 2.11 1.39
N ASP A 116 -8.08 2.50 2.53
CA ASP A 116 -9.45 2.28 3.00
C ASP A 116 -9.93 0.82 2.90
N ASN A 117 -9.40 -0.09 3.72
CA ASN A 117 -8.52 0.12 4.89
C ASN A 117 -7.55 -1.07 5.06
N LEU A 118 -6.52 -0.92 5.90
CA LEU A 118 -5.68 -2.04 6.35
C LEU A 118 -6.56 -3.11 7.01
N SER A 119 -6.51 -4.33 6.47
CA SER A 119 -7.29 -5.46 6.97
C SER A 119 -6.64 -6.04 8.23
N ALA A 120 -7.44 -6.49 9.21
CA ALA A 120 -6.90 -7.07 10.44
C ALA A 120 -6.34 -8.47 10.22
N PRO A 121 -5.30 -8.90 10.96
CA PRO A 121 -4.83 -10.27 10.94
C PRO A 121 -5.95 -11.28 11.15
N GLY A 122 -5.88 -12.42 10.46
CA GLY A 122 -6.95 -13.42 10.44
C GLY A 122 -8.18 -13.06 9.58
N SER A 123 -8.26 -11.85 9.03
CA SER A 123 -9.21 -11.56 7.94
C SER A 123 -8.79 -12.35 6.70
N GLU A 124 -9.76 -12.79 5.90
CA GLU A 124 -9.49 -13.61 4.71
C GLU A 124 -9.87 -12.89 3.41
N LEU A 125 -9.07 -13.13 2.37
CA LEU A 125 -9.40 -12.81 0.99
C LEU A 125 -9.11 -14.02 0.12
N ALA A 126 -10.16 -14.53 -0.54
CA ALA A 126 -10.05 -15.70 -1.41
C ALA A 126 -9.35 -16.90 -0.74
N GLY A 127 -9.75 -17.20 0.50
CA GLY A 127 -9.23 -18.34 1.28
C GLY A 127 -7.79 -18.18 1.77
N ARG A 128 -7.24 -16.96 1.76
CA ARG A 128 -5.91 -16.63 2.27
C ARG A 128 -6.04 -15.61 3.38
N SER A 129 -5.42 -15.91 4.51
CA SER A 129 -5.45 -15.06 5.71
C SER A 129 -4.44 -13.92 5.61
N VAL A 130 -4.78 -12.81 6.25
CA VAL A 130 -3.87 -11.71 6.50
C VAL A 130 -2.90 -12.09 7.62
N GLU A 131 -1.61 -12.15 7.30
CA GLU A 131 -0.53 -12.50 8.22
C GLU A 131 0.53 -11.39 8.20
N PRO A 132 0.66 -10.54 9.23
CA PRO A 132 1.64 -9.45 9.25
C PRO A 132 3.09 -9.96 9.08
N ARG A 133 3.78 -9.51 8.04
CA ARG A 133 5.19 -9.85 7.79
C ARG A 133 6.06 -8.61 7.63
N VAL A 134 5.58 -7.65 6.85
CA VAL A 134 6.34 -6.45 6.51
C VAL A 134 5.66 -5.17 6.98
N PRO A 135 6.44 -4.09 7.14
CA PRO A 135 5.90 -2.78 7.44
C PRO A 135 4.71 -2.42 6.54
N THR A 136 3.56 -2.17 7.15
CA THR A 136 2.34 -1.82 6.42
C THR A 136 1.64 -0.59 6.97
N MET A 137 1.39 0.39 6.10
CA MET A 137 0.58 1.58 6.39
C MET A 137 -0.87 1.36 5.95
N GLY A 138 -1.83 1.59 6.84
CA GLY A 138 -3.23 1.84 6.53
C GLY A 138 -3.51 3.32 6.34
N GLN A 139 -4.33 3.65 5.36
CA GLN A 139 -5.02 4.94 5.29
C GLN A 139 -6.52 4.71 5.24
N SER A 140 -7.30 5.64 5.78
CA SER A 140 -8.76 5.54 5.86
C SER A 140 -9.41 6.92 5.79
N ALA A 141 -10.73 6.93 5.65
CA ALA A 141 -11.52 8.14 5.48
C ALA A 141 -12.72 8.18 6.45
N ASP A 142 -13.22 9.39 6.68
CA ASP A 142 -14.41 9.63 7.51
C ASP A 142 -15.67 8.96 6.95
N TYR A 143 -15.82 8.97 5.62
CA TYR A 143 -17.05 8.55 4.97
C TYR A 143 -16.80 7.49 3.90
N PHE A 144 -17.86 6.75 3.57
CA PHE A 144 -17.84 5.93 2.36
C PHE A 144 -18.15 6.78 1.12
N ALA A 145 -19.30 7.46 1.10
CA ALA A 145 -19.76 8.28 -0.04
C ALA A 145 -20.20 9.70 0.38
N GLY A 146 -19.64 10.24 1.47
CA GLY A 146 -19.96 11.59 1.98
C GLY A 146 -21.29 11.70 2.73
N VAL A 147 -21.96 10.59 3.05
CA VAL A 147 -23.21 10.60 3.84
C VAL A 147 -22.90 11.05 5.27
N PRO A 148 -23.55 12.12 5.78
CA PRO A 148 -23.31 12.62 7.14
C PRO A 148 -23.59 11.56 8.20
N LYS A 149 -22.78 11.55 9.26
CA LYS A 149 -23.02 10.70 10.43
C LYS A 149 -24.08 11.35 11.32
N THR A 150 -25.11 10.60 11.69
CA THR A 150 -26.18 11.07 12.60
C THR A 150 -25.83 10.93 14.07
N ARG A 151 -24.74 10.21 14.38
CA ARG A 151 -24.14 10.05 15.71
C ARG A 151 -22.63 9.82 15.58
N PRO A 152 -21.82 10.18 16.59
CA PRO A 152 -20.40 9.83 16.59
C PRO A 152 -20.19 8.32 16.42
N PRO A 153 -19.29 7.86 15.53
CA PRO A 153 -18.96 6.46 15.40
C PRO A 153 -17.94 6.04 16.47
N GLU A 154 -17.68 4.74 16.59
CA GLU A 154 -16.59 4.23 17.42
C GLU A 154 -15.23 4.78 16.93
N PRO A 155 -14.46 5.49 17.77
CA PRO A 155 -13.22 6.16 17.33
C PRO A 155 -12.16 5.22 16.76
N ASP A 156 -12.15 3.97 17.21
CA ASP A 156 -11.16 2.95 16.84
C ASP A 156 -11.64 2.03 15.71
N ALA A 157 -12.80 2.33 15.08
CA ALA A 157 -13.36 1.49 14.02
C ALA A 157 -12.46 1.35 12.77
N ARG A 158 -11.45 2.21 12.62
CA ARG A 158 -10.47 2.20 11.51
C ARG A 158 -9.09 1.69 11.90
N THR A 159 -8.86 1.33 13.17
CA THR A 159 -7.53 0.96 13.69
C THR A 159 -7.39 -0.53 14.00
N ALA A 160 -8.36 -1.37 13.67
CA ALA A 160 -8.28 -2.83 13.88
C ALA A 160 -7.06 -3.47 13.17
N GLY A 161 -6.81 -3.08 11.91
CA GLY A 161 -5.63 -3.51 11.16
C GLY A 161 -4.32 -3.10 11.84
N PHE A 162 -4.23 -1.82 12.21
CA PHE A 162 -3.10 -1.27 12.96
C PHE A 162 -2.84 -2.02 14.28
N ALA A 163 -3.88 -2.29 15.06
CA ALA A 163 -3.74 -2.99 16.34
C ALA A 163 -3.12 -4.37 16.16
N GLY A 164 -3.55 -5.11 15.12
CA GLY A 164 -3.02 -6.43 14.81
C GLY A 164 -1.57 -6.42 14.31
N TRP A 165 -1.18 -5.46 13.46
CA TRP A 165 0.23 -5.32 13.06
C TRP A 165 1.13 -4.97 14.23
N ARG A 166 0.68 -4.04 15.07
CA ARG A 166 1.37 -3.66 16.30
C ARG A 166 1.55 -4.84 17.24
N GLU A 167 0.51 -5.65 17.44
CA GLU A 167 0.57 -6.86 18.27
C GLU A 167 1.56 -7.89 17.71
N ALA A 168 1.65 -8.00 16.38
CA ALA A 168 2.64 -8.85 15.71
C ALA A 168 4.08 -8.30 15.77
N GLY A 169 4.31 -7.11 16.35
CA GLY A 169 5.63 -6.49 16.39
C GLY A 169 6.10 -5.94 15.04
N VAL A 170 5.19 -5.79 14.07
CA VAL A 170 5.50 -5.34 12.72
C VAL A 170 5.20 -3.84 12.59
N PRO A 171 6.14 -3.01 12.08
CA PRO A 171 5.92 -1.58 11.94
C PRO A 171 4.62 -1.25 11.17
N THR A 172 3.85 -0.29 11.66
CA THR A 172 2.59 0.08 11.04
C THR A 172 2.19 1.52 11.32
N TYR A 173 1.34 2.06 10.46
CA TYR A 173 0.79 3.41 10.56
C TYR A 173 -0.67 3.36 10.15
N GLN A 174 -1.57 4.03 10.86
CA GLN A 174 -2.94 4.28 10.45
C GLN A 174 -3.17 5.78 10.34
N LEU A 175 -3.47 6.27 9.13
CA LEU A 175 -3.80 7.67 8.87
C LEU A 175 -5.27 7.78 8.45
N ASN A 176 -6.05 8.58 9.17
CA ASN A 176 -7.45 8.82 8.81
C ASN A 176 -7.64 10.26 8.30
N VAL A 177 -8.07 10.39 7.05
CA VAL A 177 -8.31 11.65 6.36
C VAL A 177 -9.64 12.25 6.83
N ARG A 178 -9.60 13.47 7.36
CA ARG A 178 -10.79 14.28 7.68
C ARG A 178 -11.66 14.52 6.47
N GLY A 179 -12.97 14.44 6.62
CA GLY A 179 -13.89 14.80 5.54
C GLY A 179 -13.87 13.83 4.35
N GLY A 180 -12.82 13.05 4.13
CA GLY A 180 -12.59 12.22 2.95
C GLY A 180 -13.64 11.12 2.78
N THR A 181 -13.66 10.57 1.57
CA THR A 181 -14.54 9.46 1.21
C THR A 181 -13.75 8.21 0.84
N HIS A 182 -14.46 7.10 0.57
CA HIS A 182 -13.85 5.88 0.04
C HIS A 182 -13.02 6.15 -1.21
N PHE A 183 -13.37 7.17 -1.99
CA PHE A 183 -12.76 7.46 -3.27
C PHE A 183 -11.62 8.48 -3.19
N GLU A 184 -11.17 8.85 -1.99
CA GLU A 184 -10.12 9.85 -1.81
C GLU A 184 -8.83 9.51 -2.58
N TRP A 185 -8.46 8.23 -2.66
CA TRP A 185 -7.27 7.75 -3.37
C TRP A 185 -7.50 7.41 -4.84
N SER A 186 -8.73 7.58 -5.31
CA SER A 186 -9.16 7.12 -6.64
C SER A 186 -9.53 8.31 -7.49
N ARG A 187 -8.73 8.57 -8.53
CA ARG A 187 -8.99 9.68 -9.47
C ARG A 187 -10.11 9.38 -10.46
N ILE A 188 -11.29 9.03 -9.97
CA ILE A 188 -12.44 8.64 -10.79
C ILE A 188 -13.34 9.86 -10.97
N PRO A 189 -13.47 10.41 -12.20
CA PRO A 189 -14.35 11.54 -12.45
C PRO A 189 -15.78 11.26 -11.95
N THR A 190 -16.44 12.29 -11.40
CA THR A 190 -17.83 12.26 -10.89
C THR A 190 -18.09 11.43 -9.62
N PHE A 191 -17.09 10.73 -9.08
CA PHE A 191 -17.27 10.01 -7.83
C PHE A 191 -17.25 10.98 -6.64
N PRO A 192 -18.05 10.71 -5.59
CA PRO A 192 -18.18 11.62 -4.47
C PRO A 192 -16.89 11.63 -3.67
N THR A 193 -16.06 12.64 -3.90
CA THR A 193 -14.91 13.01 -3.07
C THR A 193 -15.14 14.41 -2.55
N THR A 194 -14.62 14.66 -1.36
CA THR A 194 -14.91 15.86 -0.58
C THR A 194 -13.64 16.65 -0.28
N SER A 195 -12.47 16.00 -0.39
CA SER A 195 -11.18 16.62 -0.08
C SER A 195 -10.11 16.37 -1.15
N TRP A 196 -10.47 15.70 -2.24
CA TRP A 196 -9.56 15.31 -3.33
C TRP A 196 -8.82 16.52 -3.93
N GLU A 197 -9.53 17.56 -4.36
CA GLU A 197 -8.90 18.75 -4.97
C GLU A 197 -8.31 19.75 -3.95
N ALA A 198 -8.44 19.48 -2.66
CA ALA A 198 -8.04 20.43 -1.62
C ALA A 198 -6.77 20.00 -0.89
N TRP A 199 -6.78 18.84 -0.24
CA TRP A 199 -5.68 18.44 0.66
C TRP A 199 -5.62 16.94 0.97
N GLY A 200 -6.70 16.17 0.72
CA GLY A 200 -6.75 14.77 1.12
C GLY A 200 -5.79 13.90 0.31
N ASN A 201 -5.62 14.19 -0.98
CA ASN A 201 -4.60 13.56 -1.81
C ASN A 201 -3.18 13.95 -1.40
N ASP A 202 -2.95 15.23 -1.09
CA ASP A 202 -1.63 15.71 -0.67
C ASP A 202 -1.19 15.05 0.65
N LEU A 203 -2.11 14.95 1.62
CA LEU A 203 -1.89 14.22 2.86
C LEU A 203 -1.57 12.74 2.59
N ALA A 204 -2.42 12.08 1.79
CA ALA A 204 -2.26 10.67 1.46
C ALA A 204 -0.93 10.39 0.75
N GLU A 205 -0.55 11.24 -0.20
CA GLU A 205 0.70 11.16 -0.97
C GLU A 205 1.91 11.39 -0.07
N GLN A 206 1.92 12.46 0.73
CA GLN A 206 3.03 12.80 1.61
C GLN A 206 3.42 11.62 2.50
N PHE A 207 2.44 11.04 3.20
CA PHE A 207 2.69 9.93 4.13
C PHE A 207 3.00 8.61 3.42
N MET A 208 2.33 8.31 2.31
CA MET A 208 2.60 7.10 1.52
C MET A 208 4.01 7.12 0.92
N VAL A 209 4.42 8.25 0.32
CA VAL A 209 5.76 8.40 -0.25
C VAL A 209 6.82 8.37 0.86
N ALA A 210 6.58 9.03 1.99
CA ALA A 210 7.50 8.95 3.13
C ALA A 210 7.62 7.52 3.68
N TRP A 211 6.52 6.78 3.75
CA TRP A 211 6.51 5.38 4.18
C TRP A 211 7.34 4.49 3.24
N LEU A 212 7.08 4.57 1.94
CA LEU A 212 7.80 3.78 0.96
C LEU A 212 9.29 4.17 0.89
N ASP A 213 9.60 5.47 0.97
CA ASP A 213 10.99 5.94 1.04
C ASP A 213 11.71 5.37 2.26
N TYR A 214 11.06 5.36 3.43
CA TYR A 214 11.66 4.87 4.67
C TYR A 214 12.06 3.39 4.59
N TRP A 215 11.18 2.56 4.00
CA TRP A 215 11.39 1.12 3.96
C TRP A 215 12.16 0.64 2.73
N LEU A 216 12.10 1.36 1.61
CA LEU A 216 12.66 0.89 0.33
C LEU A 216 13.94 1.62 -0.08
N LYS A 217 14.17 2.87 0.32
CA LYS A 217 15.38 3.61 -0.10
C LYS A 217 16.52 3.42 0.88
N THR A 218 17.72 3.24 0.34
CA THR A 218 18.98 3.29 1.12
C THR A 218 19.23 4.70 1.65
N ASP A 219 20.05 4.80 2.69
CA ASP A 219 20.50 6.09 3.22
C ASP A 219 21.18 6.97 2.15
N ALA A 220 21.93 6.35 1.24
CA ALA A 220 22.60 7.07 0.15
C ALA A 220 21.58 7.70 -0.81
N GLU A 221 20.51 6.99 -1.17
CA GLU A 221 19.44 7.51 -2.02
C GLU A 221 18.59 8.56 -1.29
N LEU A 222 18.33 8.39 0.00
CA LEU A 222 17.63 9.38 0.81
C LEU A 222 18.44 10.68 0.90
N ARG A 223 19.77 10.60 1.10
CA ARG A 223 20.66 11.77 1.09
C ARG A 223 20.70 12.45 -0.27
N ALA A 224 20.78 11.68 -1.36
CA ALA A 224 20.75 12.25 -2.71
C ALA A 224 19.40 12.92 -3.04
N ALA A 225 18.29 12.36 -2.55
CA ALA A 225 16.95 12.94 -2.74
C ALA A 225 16.69 14.18 -1.87
N ALA A 226 17.39 14.32 -0.74
CA ALA A 226 17.32 15.51 0.12
C ALA A 226 17.92 16.76 -0.54
N ASP A 227 18.58 16.63 -1.69
CA ASP A 227 19.03 17.77 -2.49
C ASP A 227 18.07 18.11 -3.67
N ASP A 228 17.01 17.30 -3.89
CA ASP A 228 16.08 17.42 -5.02
C ASP A 228 14.69 17.92 -4.57
N ALA A 229 14.29 19.10 -5.05
CA ALA A 229 12.98 19.68 -4.80
C ALA A 229 11.93 19.01 -5.70
N GLY A 230 11.32 17.92 -5.23
CA GLY A 230 10.34 17.16 -6.02
C GLY A 230 9.10 17.94 -6.51
N PRO A 231 8.30 17.32 -7.40
CA PRO A 231 7.26 17.99 -8.21
C PRO A 231 6.06 18.56 -7.44
N ALA A 232 5.91 18.26 -6.16
CA ALA A 232 4.83 18.78 -5.31
C ALA A 232 5.14 20.18 -4.71
N GLY A 233 6.29 20.79 -5.03
CA GLY A 233 6.65 22.14 -4.57
C GLY A 233 6.89 22.28 -3.05
N GLY A 234 6.68 21.21 -2.27
CA GLY A 234 7.06 21.12 -0.87
C GLY A 234 8.54 20.72 -0.72
N PRO A 235 9.22 21.18 0.35
CA PRO A 235 10.62 20.88 0.56
C PRO A 235 10.81 19.38 0.85
N ARG A 236 11.07 18.58 -0.21
CA ARG A 236 11.83 17.33 -0.04
C ARG A 236 13.29 17.61 0.34
N GLY A 237 13.72 18.87 0.15
CA GLY A 237 15.11 19.30 0.19
C GLY A 237 15.70 19.62 1.57
N ARG A 238 14.98 19.40 2.69
CA ARG A 238 15.50 19.75 4.04
C ARG A 238 14.99 18.90 5.20
N SER A 239 13.98 18.06 5.01
CA SER A 239 13.45 17.20 6.08
C SER A 239 13.81 15.74 5.86
N THR A 240 14.19 15.06 6.93
CA THR A 240 14.45 13.61 6.90
C THR A 240 13.17 12.84 6.57
N VAL A 241 13.28 11.59 6.10
CA VAL A 241 12.10 10.77 5.83
C VAL A 241 11.30 10.50 7.12
N GLU A 242 12.01 10.40 8.24
CA GLU A 242 11.47 10.34 9.60
C GLU A 242 10.65 11.59 9.90
N GLU A 243 11.19 12.79 9.68
CA GLU A 243 10.46 14.03 9.89
C GLU A 243 9.16 14.06 9.09
N ARG A 244 9.18 13.65 7.81
CA ARG A 244 7.96 13.57 6.98
C ARG A 244 6.94 12.56 7.51
N LEU A 245 7.37 11.43 8.07
CA LEU A 245 6.49 10.45 8.71
C LEU A 245 5.96 10.93 10.06
N THR A 246 6.64 11.89 10.67
CA THR A 246 6.29 12.42 12.00
C THR A 246 5.67 13.81 12.00
N ASP A 247 5.57 14.48 10.86
CA ASP A 247 5.08 15.86 10.67
C ASP A 247 3.55 16.00 10.86
N LEU A 248 3.01 15.40 11.92
CA LEU A 248 1.58 15.42 12.17
C LEU A 248 1.07 16.79 12.59
N GLU A 249 1.91 17.64 13.16
CA GLU A 249 1.56 19.01 13.54
C GLU A 249 1.13 19.82 12.30
N HIS A 250 1.86 19.72 11.18
CA HIS A 250 1.48 20.38 9.93
C HIS A 250 0.15 19.87 9.36
N TRP A 251 -0.19 18.61 9.61
CA TRP A 251 -1.36 17.93 9.05
C TRP A 251 -2.52 17.79 10.05
N CYS A 252 -2.38 18.30 11.27
CA CYS A 252 -3.29 18.06 12.38
C CYS A 252 -4.75 18.39 12.03
N GLU A 253 -5.00 19.57 11.46
CA GLU A 253 -6.35 20.02 11.09
C GLU A 253 -7.00 19.19 9.95
N ARG A 254 -6.19 18.40 9.25
CA ARG A 254 -6.54 17.53 8.12
C ARG A 254 -6.75 16.07 8.56
N LEU A 255 -6.53 15.74 9.84
CA LEU A 255 -6.83 14.42 10.40
C LEU A 255 -8.29 14.29 10.81
N SER A 256 -8.82 13.07 10.68
CA SER A 256 -10.21 12.71 10.96
C SER A 256 -10.69 13.20 12.32
N PHE A 257 -11.86 13.85 12.33
CA PHE A 257 -12.57 14.19 13.55
C PHE A 257 -13.15 12.96 14.25
N TYR A 258 -13.52 11.94 13.48
CA TYR A 258 -14.24 10.77 13.99
C TYR A 258 -13.34 9.63 14.41
N TYR A 259 -12.33 9.31 13.62
CA TYR A 259 -11.47 8.14 13.79
C TYR A 259 -10.04 8.51 14.21
N ARG A 260 -9.41 7.70 15.06
CA ARG A 260 -8.05 7.98 15.53
C ARG A 260 -7.00 7.52 14.51
N SER A 261 -6.06 8.39 14.20
CA SER A 261 -4.83 7.99 13.54
C SER A 261 -3.83 7.50 14.59
N ALA A 262 -2.94 6.57 14.23
CA ALA A 262 -1.96 6.00 15.13
C ALA A 262 -0.70 5.58 14.37
N ARG A 263 0.44 5.49 15.04
CA ARG A 263 1.67 4.96 14.45
C ARG A 263 2.40 4.01 15.39
N TYR A 264 3.18 3.13 14.79
CA TYR A 264 4.03 2.16 15.46
C TYR A 264 5.27 1.97 14.60
N LEU A 265 6.33 2.70 14.95
CA LEU A 265 7.62 2.68 14.28
C LEU A 265 8.71 2.30 15.30
N PRO A 266 9.70 1.47 14.95
CA PRO A 266 10.88 1.30 15.77
C PRO A 266 11.72 2.60 15.75
N PRO A 267 12.55 2.87 16.78
CA PRO A 267 13.43 4.04 16.77
C PRO A 267 14.51 3.90 15.71
N ALA A 268 14.99 5.04 15.20
CA ALA A 268 15.97 5.15 14.12
C ALA A 268 17.34 4.50 14.40
N GLU A 269 17.65 4.07 15.63
CA GLU A 269 18.97 3.53 16.00
C GLU A 269 19.27 2.11 15.47
N ARG A 270 18.37 1.47 14.72
CA ARG A 270 18.50 0.04 14.36
C ARG A 270 18.31 -0.34 12.90
N ARG A 271 18.63 0.56 11.97
CA ARG A 271 18.66 0.21 10.55
C ARG A 271 19.83 -0.73 10.19
N ASP A 272 20.96 -0.60 10.89
CA ASP A 272 22.20 -1.35 10.61
C ASP A 272 22.28 -2.72 11.32
N ASP A 273 21.39 -2.98 12.27
CA ASP A 273 21.48 -4.11 13.20
C ASP A 273 20.40 -5.17 12.99
N TRP A 274 19.63 -5.15 11.89
CA TRP A 274 18.66 -6.20 11.64
C TRP A 274 19.37 -7.52 11.27
N PRO A 275 19.42 -8.53 12.17
CA PRO A 275 19.96 -9.82 11.80
C PRO A 275 18.91 -10.53 10.95
N ALA A 276 19.34 -11.32 9.97
CA ALA A 276 18.43 -12.26 9.31
C ALA A 276 17.84 -13.22 10.36
N GLY A 277 16.63 -12.94 10.85
CA GLY A 277 15.83 -13.87 11.65
C GLY A 277 15.39 -13.46 13.07
N GLU A 278 15.60 -12.23 13.57
CA GLU A 278 15.08 -11.84 14.91
C GLU A 278 14.39 -10.46 14.95
N SER A 279 13.24 -10.41 15.66
CA SER A 279 12.40 -9.22 15.84
C SER A 279 12.94 -8.30 16.97
N PRO A 280 13.07 -6.99 16.75
CA PRO A 280 13.53 -6.05 17.76
C PRO A 280 12.40 -5.77 18.74
N ARG A 281 12.49 -6.38 19.93
CA ARG A 281 11.66 -6.01 21.08
C ARG A 281 12.04 -4.63 21.63
N HIS A 282 11.00 -3.83 21.85
CA HIS A 282 10.92 -2.59 22.62
C HIS A 282 11.66 -1.40 22.03
N TRP A 283 10.87 -0.45 21.51
CA TRP A 283 10.80 0.97 21.90
C TRP A 283 9.75 1.55 20.96
N TYR A 284 8.51 1.68 21.43
CA TYR A 284 7.39 2.01 20.56
C TYR A 284 6.62 3.17 21.13
N VAL A 285 6.50 4.22 20.32
CA VAL A 285 5.63 5.34 20.61
C VAL A 285 4.29 5.04 19.94
N SER A 286 3.35 4.50 20.72
CA SER A 286 1.94 4.45 20.33
C SER A 286 1.30 5.76 20.79
N GLU A 287 1.41 6.80 19.97
CA GLU A 287 0.70 8.06 20.21
C GLU A 287 -0.72 7.96 19.66
N ASP A 288 -1.71 8.32 20.48
CA ASP A 288 -3.01 8.78 19.96
C ASP A 288 -2.72 10.12 19.30
N LEU A 289 -2.78 10.16 17.96
CA LEU A 289 -2.36 11.34 17.19
C LEU A 289 -3.34 12.53 17.34
N ARG A 290 -4.36 12.42 18.20
CA ARG A 290 -5.18 13.54 18.66
C ARG A 290 -4.81 14.09 20.04
N GLY A 291 -3.97 13.41 20.82
CA GLY A 291 -3.68 13.87 22.19
C GLY A 291 -2.87 15.18 22.23
N ASP A 292 -2.05 15.39 21.20
CA ASP A 292 -1.16 16.54 21.04
C ASP A 292 -1.59 17.44 19.86
N CYS A 293 -2.86 17.31 19.47
CA CYS A 293 -3.65 18.21 18.64
C CYS A 293 -4.80 18.76 19.53
#